data_AF-A0A2R7R9Y0-F1
#
_entry.id   AF-A0A2R7R9Y0-F1
#
_cell.length_a   1.000
_cell.length_b   1.000
_cell.length_c   1.000
_cell.angle_alpha   90.00
_cell.angle_beta   90.00
_cell.angle_gamma   90.00
#
_symmetry.space_group_name_H-M   'P 1'
#
loop_
_entity.id
_entity.type
_entity.pdbx_description
1 polymer ?
#
loop_
_entity_poly.entity_id
_entity_poly.type
_entity_poly.pdbx_seq_one_letter_code
_entity_poly.pdbx_strand_id
1 'polypeptide(L)'
;MSIDQGAVAAPSLKSRIHGCLLGGALGDSLGYAVEFDSIEAIRRRFGPDGLADLTALDGASHFSDDTQMTLYTVDGLVEALEWANDGVGADVNACLWLAYLRWLDTQGEPAHPAA
;
A
#
# COMPACT_ATOMS: atom_id res chain seq x y z
N MET A 1 14.39 -15.85 40.44
CA MET A 1 14.49 -14.86 39.35
C MET A 1 13.12 -14.76 38.70
N SER A 2 12.40 -13.67 38.95
CA SER A 2 11.14 -13.38 38.26
C SER A 2 11.53 -12.76 36.92
N ILE A 3 11.17 -13.41 35.80
CA ILE A 3 11.22 -12.74 34.51
C ILE A 3 10.06 -11.76 34.54
N ASP A 4 10.38 -10.50 34.79
CA ASP A 4 9.50 -9.39 34.44
C ASP A 4 9.40 -9.41 32.91
N GLN A 5 8.43 -10.15 32.38
CA GLN A 5 8.03 -10.04 30.99
C GLN A 5 7.32 -8.69 30.89
N GLY A 6 8.11 -7.62 30.75
CA GLY A 6 7.61 -6.28 30.52
C GLY A 6 6.65 -6.35 29.33
N ALA A 7 5.36 -6.22 29.62
CA ALA A 7 4.32 -6.29 28.61
C ALA A 7 4.64 -5.21 27.57
N VAL A 8 4.97 -5.64 26.35
CA VAL A 8 5.20 -4.70 25.24
C VAL A 8 3.89 -3.97 25.05
N ALA A 9 3.88 -2.67 25.35
CA ALA A 9 2.69 -1.85 25.22
C ALA A 9 2.17 -1.94 23.78
N ALA A 10 0.85 -2.03 23.62
CA ALA A 10 0.24 -2.10 22.31
C ALA A 10 0.71 -0.91 21.44
N PRO A 11 1.01 -1.11 20.13
CA PRO A 11 1.46 -0.03 19.27
C PRO A 11 0.43 1.11 19.26
N SER A 12 0.87 2.37 19.17
CA SER A 12 -0.04 3.51 19.07
C SER A 12 -0.88 3.45 17.80
N LEU A 13 -2.01 4.18 17.73
CA LEU A 13 -2.82 4.25 16.50
C LEU A 13 -1.99 4.69 15.30
N LYS A 14 -1.18 5.74 15.46
CA LYS A 14 -0.25 6.22 14.42
C LYS A 14 0.71 5.12 13.97
N SER A 15 1.28 4.37 14.92
CA SER A 15 2.18 3.25 14.60
C SER A 15 1.47 2.14 13.84
N ARG A 16 0.21 1.84 14.16
CA ARG A 16 -0.58 0.83 13.44
C ARG A 16 -0.90 1.29 12.02
N ILE A 17 -1.31 2.54 11.83
CA ILE A 17 -1.59 3.10 10.50
C ILE A 17 -0.33 3.04 9.62
N HIS A 18 0.80 3.53 10.12
CA HIS A 18 2.07 3.43 9.40
C HIS A 18 2.49 1.98 9.14
N GLY A 19 2.36 1.10 10.12
CA GLY A 19 2.69 -0.31 9.98
C GLY A 19 1.84 -1.00 8.91
N CYS A 20 0.54 -0.69 8.84
CA CYS A 20 -0.35 -1.21 7.81
C CYS A 20 0.04 -0.71 6.41
N LEU A 21 0.28 0.59 6.23
CA LEU A 21 0.65 1.14 4.93
C LEU A 21 2.02 0.64 4.46
N LEU A 22 3.03 0.67 5.34
CA LEU A 22 4.38 0.19 5.02
C LEU A 22 4.40 -1.33 4.81
N GLY A 23 3.74 -2.09 5.67
CA GLY A 23 3.66 -3.55 5.55
C GLY A 23 2.91 -3.97 4.29
N GLY A 24 1.84 -3.27 3.93
CA GLY A 24 1.14 -3.45 2.66
C GLY A 24 2.06 -3.21 1.47
N ALA A 25 2.78 -2.09 1.45
CA ALA A 25 3.70 -1.75 0.36
C ALA A 25 4.87 -2.74 0.22
N LEU A 26 5.43 -3.23 1.34
CA LEU A 26 6.47 -4.26 1.33
C LEU A 26 5.92 -5.60 0.83
N GLY A 27 4.71 -5.97 1.25
CA GLY A 27 4.03 -7.19 0.83
C GLY A 27 3.69 -7.21 -0.65
N ASP A 28 3.12 -6.10 -1.16
CA ASP A 28 2.90 -5.86 -2.58
C ASP A 28 4.23 -6.00 -3.34
N SER A 29 5.26 -5.25 -2.96
CA SER A 29 6.53 -5.26 -3.69
C SER A 29 7.19 -6.64 -3.77
N LEU A 30 7.10 -7.44 -2.70
CA LEU A 30 7.54 -8.85 -2.70
C LEU A 30 6.66 -9.73 -3.59
N GLY A 31 5.34 -9.62 -3.45
CA GLY A 31 4.38 -10.44 -4.20
C GLY A 31 4.42 -10.14 -5.71
N TYR A 32 4.53 -8.87 -6.08
CA TYR A 32 4.57 -8.40 -7.44
C TYR A 32 5.73 -9.00 -8.24
N ALA A 33 6.89 -9.18 -7.60
CA ALA A 33 8.07 -9.77 -8.23
C ALA A 33 7.87 -11.22 -8.71
N VAL A 34 6.81 -11.90 -8.24
CA VAL A 34 6.50 -13.30 -8.52
C VAL A 34 5.01 -13.53 -8.87
N GLU A 35 4.25 -12.48 -9.18
CA GLU A 35 2.78 -12.51 -9.27
C GLU A 35 2.25 -13.59 -10.22
N PHE A 36 2.95 -13.84 -11.33
CA PHE A 36 2.55 -14.81 -12.35
C PHE A 36 3.38 -16.11 -12.34
N ASP A 37 4.29 -16.26 -11.37
CA ASP A 37 5.14 -17.44 -11.27
C ASP A 37 4.43 -18.58 -10.52
N SER A 38 4.61 -19.82 -10.96
CA SER A 38 4.21 -20.98 -10.17
C SER A 38 5.13 -21.14 -8.96
N ILE A 39 4.66 -21.79 -7.88
CA ILE A 39 5.50 -22.03 -6.70
C ILE A 39 6.78 -22.82 -7.03
N GLU A 40 6.73 -23.72 -8.02
CA GLU A 40 7.92 -24.43 -8.50
C GLU A 40 8.89 -23.49 -9.22
N ALA A 41 8.40 -22.52 -10.00
CA ALA A 41 9.24 -21.52 -10.65
C ALA A 41 9.91 -20.60 -9.63
N ILE A 42 9.15 -20.11 -8.64
CA ILE A 42 9.67 -19.30 -7.54
C ILE A 42 10.78 -20.06 -6.81
N ARG A 43 10.55 -21.32 -6.44
CA ARG A 43 11.56 -22.12 -5.73
C ARG A 43 12.79 -22.47 -6.56
N ARG A 44 12.63 -22.66 -7.87
CA ARG A 44 13.78 -22.85 -8.77
C ARG A 44 14.66 -21.60 -8.85
N ARG A 45 14.05 -20.41 -8.81
CA ARG A 45 14.74 -19.12 -8.90
C ARG A 45 15.37 -18.69 -7.58
N PHE A 46 14.65 -18.80 -6.47
CA PHE A 46 15.06 -18.24 -5.17
C PHE A 46 15.48 -19.28 -4.12
N GLY A 47 15.34 -20.58 -4.43
CA GLY A 47 15.62 -21.68 -3.49
C GLY A 47 14.37 -22.24 -2.81
N PRO A 48 14.51 -23.28 -1.96
CA PRO A 48 13.38 -24.02 -1.41
C PRO A 48 12.39 -23.17 -0.60
N ASP A 49 12.88 -22.09 0.02
CA ASP A 49 12.09 -21.16 0.82
C ASP A 49 11.37 -20.10 -0.03
N GLY A 50 11.68 -19.99 -1.33
CA GLY A 50 11.12 -18.99 -2.24
C GLY A 50 11.69 -17.59 -2.01
N LEU A 51 10.95 -16.57 -2.44
CA LEU A 51 11.31 -15.16 -2.23
C LEU A 51 11.00 -14.76 -0.78
N ALA A 52 12.02 -14.66 0.06
CA ALA A 52 11.87 -14.41 1.50
C ALA A 52 12.11 -12.94 1.91
N ASP A 53 12.88 -12.19 1.13
CA ASP A 53 13.16 -10.79 1.38
C ASP A 53 13.52 -10.04 0.09
N LEU A 54 13.53 -8.71 0.18
CA LEU A 54 13.78 -7.82 -0.96
C LEU A 54 15.22 -7.85 -1.47
N THR A 55 16.18 -8.39 -0.71
CA THR A 55 17.59 -8.45 -1.12
C THR A 55 17.85 -9.48 -2.22
N ALA A 56 16.91 -10.41 -2.41
CA ALA A 56 16.90 -11.36 -3.51
C ALA A 56 16.43 -10.77 -4.85
N LEU A 57 15.92 -9.53 -4.86
CA LEU A 57 15.47 -8.84 -6.08
C LEU A 57 16.60 -8.00 -6.68
N ASP A 58 16.82 -8.14 -7.99
CA ASP A 58 17.80 -7.34 -8.71
C ASP A 58 17.24 -5.94 -8.98
N GLY A 59 17.85 -4.91 -8.40
CA GLY A 59 17.51 -3.50 -8.65
C GLY A 59 16.59 -2.86 -7.61
N ALA A 60 15.99 -1.72 -7.96
CA ALA A 60 15.03 -1.05 -7.10
C ALA A 60 13.72 -1.84 -7.11
N SER A 61 13.29 -2.32 -5.95
CA SER A 61 11.97 -2.94 -5.81
C SER A 61 10.89 -1.89 -6.07
N HIS A 62 9.94 -2.23 -6.94
CA HIS A 62 8.76 -1.41 -7.23
C HIS A 62 7.53 -2.03 -6.58
N PHE A 63 6.55 -1.21 -6.23
CA PHE A 63 5.22 -1.67 -5.80
C PHE A 63 4.23 -1.53 -6.96
N SER A 64 3.18 -2.35 -6.98
CA SER A 64 2.17 -2.41 -8.05
C SER A 64 1.09 -1.32 -7.90
N ASP A 65 0.05 -1.43 -8.72
CA ASP A 65 -1.19 -0.69 -8.58
C ASP A 65 -1.87 -0.90 -7.22
N ASP A 66 -1.66 -2.03 -6.52
CA ASP A 66 -2.17 -2.27 -5.17
C ASP A 66 -1.73 -1.17 -4.20
N THR A 67 -0.42 -0.88 -4.12
CA THR A 67 0.08 0.22 -3.28
C THR A 67 -0.28 1.58 -3.84
N GLN A 68 -0.20 1.77 -5.16
CA GLN A 68 -0.51 3.06 -5.77
C GLN A 68 -1.96 3.48 -5.46
N MET A 69 -2.93 2.62 -5.76
CA MET A 69 -4.35 2.89 -5.51
C MET A 69 -4.65 2.98 -4.00
N THR A 70 -3.95 2.21 -3.16
CA THR A 70 -4.06 2.35 -1.69
C THR A 70 -3.63 3.76 -1.24
N LEU A 71 -2.51 4.29 -1.76
CA LEU A 71 -2.07 5.65 -1.43
C LEU A 71 -3.02 6.73 -1.95
N TYR A 72 -3.59 6.55 -3.13
CA TYR A 72 -4.65 7.46 -3.63
C TYR A 72 -5.96 7.34 -2.84
N THR A 73 -6.26 6.17 -2.27
CA THR A 73 -7.37 6.01 -1.32
C THR A 73 -7.12 6.85 -0.06
N VAL A 74 -5.90 6.78 0.48
CA VAL A 74 -5.49 7.58 1.64
C VAL A 74 -5.58 9.08 1.32
N ASP A 75 -5.11 9.50 0.14
CA ASP A 75 -5.21 10.89 -0.34
C ASP A 75 -6.66 11.39 -0.33
N GLY A 76 -7.60 10.66 -0.95
CA GLY A 76 -9.01 11.04 -0.95
C GLY A 76 -9.66 11.05 0.44
N LEU A 77 -9.26 10.15 1.35
CA LEU A 77 -9.75 10.14 2.74
C LEU A 77 -9.20 11.33 3.54
N VAL A 78 -7.93 11.69 3.36
CA VAL A 78 -7.31 12.84 4.02
C VAL A 78 -7.97 14.13 3.53
N GLU A 79 -8.20 14.26 2.23
CA GLU A 79 -8.92 15.41 1.64
C GLU A 79 -10.31 15.56 2.29
N ALA A 80 -11.11 14.50 2.39
CA ALA A 80 -12.42 14.57 3.03
C ALA A 80 -12.35 14.96 4.53
N LEU A 81 -11.32 14.49 5.26
CA LEU A 81 -11.11 14.83 6.67
C LEU A 81 -10.68 16.29 6.85
N GLU A 82 -9.84 16.82 5.97
CA GLU A 82 -9.39 18.21 6.00
C GLU A 82 -10.57 19.17 5.84
N TRP A 83 -11.43 18.93 4.84
CA TRP A 83 -12.64 19.72 4.64
C TRP A 83 -13.56 19.67 5.85
N ALA A 84 -13.77 18.47 6.43
CA ALA A 84 -14.58 18.31 7.63
C ALA A 84 -13.99 19.06 8.85
N ASN A 85 -12.66 19.07 9.01
CA ASN A 85 -11.97 19.81 10.07
C ASN A 85 -12.11 21.33 9.89
N ASP A 86 -12.22 21.80 8.65
CA ASP A 86 -12.50 23.20 8.30
C ASP A 86 -13.99 23.57 8.41
N GLY A 87 -14.84 22.61 8.82
CA GLY A 87 -16.28 22.81 8.96
C GLY A 87 -17.05 22.81 7.63
N VAL A 88 -16.43 22.32 6.57
CA VAL A 88 -17.02 22.21 5.23
C VAL A 88 -17.46 20.76 5.00
N GLY A 89 -18.69 20.58 4.54
CA GLY A 89 -19.15 19.24 4.15
C GLY A 89 -18.40 18.73 2.93
N ALA A 90 -17.85 17.51 3.01
CA ALA A 90 -17.23 16.82 1.89
C ALA A 90 -17.99 15.52 1.57
N ASP A 91 -18.17 15.24 0.30
CA ASP A 91 -18.62 13.93 -0.16
C ASP A 91 -17.39 13.00 -0.26
N VAL A 92 -17.28 12.09 0.70
CA VAL A 92 -16.17 11.13 0.77
C VAL A 92 -16.04 10.31 -0.51
N ASN A 93 -17.16 9.93 -1.14
CA ASN A 93 -17.12 9.17 -2.38
C ASN A 93 -16.59 10.03 -3.54
N ALA A 94 -16.94 11.32 -3.58
CA ALA A 94 -16.41 12.25 -4.58
C ALA A 94 -14.90 12.46 -4.41
N CYS A 95 -14.40 12.62 -3.18
CA CYS A 95 -12.96 12.74 -2.91
C CYS A 95 -12.20 11.49 -3.35
N LEU A 96 -12.70 10.29 -3.01
CA LEU A 96 -12.12 9.01 -3.45
C LEU A 96 -12.13 8.87 -4.97
N TRP A 97 -13.26 9.18 -5.61
CA TRP A 97 -13.40 9.14 -7.07
C TRP A 97 -12.39 10.05 -7.76
N LEU A 98 -12.27 11.30 -7.30
CA LEU A 98 -11.31 12.26 -7.85
C LEU A 98 -9.86 11.82 -7.62
N ALA A 99 -9.54 11.22 -6.47
CA ALA A 99 -8.22 10.65 -6.22
C ALA A 99 -7.90 9.49 -7.17
N TYR A 100 -8.85 8.60 -7.46
CA TYR A 100 -8.65 7.54 -8.45
C TYR A 100 -8.55 8.05 -9.88
N LEU A 101 -9.23 9.14 -10.24
CA LEU A 101 -9.02 9.80 -11.52
C LEU A 101 -7.61 10.40 -11.63
N ARG A 102 -7.09 11.00 -10.55
CA ARG A 102 -5.69 11.45 -10.50
C ARG A 102 -4.72 10.27 -10.67
N TRP A 103 -4.99 9.13 -10.04
CA TRP A 103 -4.21 7.91 -10.27
C TRP A 103 -4.27 7.45 -11.72
N LEU A 104 -5.46 7.37 -12.31
CA LEU A 104 -5.64 6.91 -13.69
C LEU A 104 -4.87 7.78 -14.70
N ASP A 105 -4.85 9.10 -14.49
CA ASP A 105 -4.06 10.04 -15.30
C ASP A 105 -2.56 9.70 -15.27
N THR A 106 -2.04 9.27 -14.12
CA THR A 106 -0.64 8.82 -14.00
C THR A 106 -0.33 7.53 -14.78
N GLN A 107 -1.35 6.76 -15.15
CA GLN A 107 -1.21 5.56 -15.98
C GLN A 107 -1.19 5.87 -17.49
N GLY A 108 -1.33 7.15 -17.88
CA GLY A 108 -1.41 7.57 -19.28
C GLY A 108 -2.79 7.41 -19.91
N GLU A 109 -3.80 7.07 -19.10
CA GLU A 109 -5.19 6.98 -19.53
C GLU A 109 -5.89 8.34 -19.32
N PRO A 110 -6.71 8.82 -20.27
CA PRO A 110 -7.43 10.06 -20.10
C PRO A 110 -8.43 9.95 -18.94
N ALA A 111 -8.15 10.64 -17.84
CA ALA A 111 -9.00 10.65 -16.65
C ALA A 111 -10.32 11.45 -16.82
N HIS A 112 -10.50 12.11 -17.97
CA HIS A 112 -11.73 12.81 -18.29
C HIS A 112 -12.72 11.88 -19.02
N PRO A 113 -13.99 11.82 -18.60
CA PRO A 113 -15.02 11.33 -19.50
C PRO A 113 -15.03 12.25 -20.72
N ALA A 114 -14.93 11.70 -21.93
CA ALA A 114 -15.22 12.45 -23.14
C ALA A 114 -16.61 13.09 -22.98
N ALA A 115 -16.66 14.42 -23.02
CA ALA A 115 -17.88 15.20 -22.93
C ALA A 115 -18.84 14.90 -24.10
#